data_AF-A0A9W9B0E0-F1
#
_entry.id   AF-A0A9W9B0E0-F1
#
_cell.length_a   1.000
_cell.length_b   1.000
_cell.length_c   1.000
_cell.angle_alpha   90.00
_cell.angle_beta   90.00
_cell.angle_gamma   90.00
#
_symmetry.space_group_name_H-M   'P 1'
#
loop_
_entity.id
_entity.type
_entity.pdbx_description
1 polymer ?
#
loop_
_entity_poly.entity_id
_entity_poly.type
_entity_poly.pdbx_seq_one_letter_code
_entity_poly.pdbx_strand_id
1 'polypeptide(L)'
;MGAVQIPDGGTRVYYQEDSGSIIEMVITNAFTMSGVYKESTVLVPASQVRSNSPVAVSLVADGDTFLQVHTFFFSPENVLSQYYWDSVLGIQGGANCLTCVTSEGFVGVADSQMLYAIASSATSPPTLRVGFVSAGSPNTISEAVNTGGAWSVASLST
;
A
#
# COMPACT_ATOMS: atom_id res chain seq x y z
N MET A 1 -3.39 4.22 8.88
CA MET A 1 -2.04 3.72 9.18
C MET A 1 -1.96 2.24 8.81
N GLY A 2 -0.81 1.76 8.40
CA GLY A 2 -0.53 0.34 8.17
C GLY A 2 0.90 -0.01 8.60
N ALA A 3 1.18 -1.28 8.79
CA ALA A 3 2.52 -1.73 9.18
C ALA A 3 2.80 -3.13 8.64
N VAL A 4 4.07 -3.41 8.40
CA VAL A 4 4.57 -4.74 8.07
C VAL A 4 5.83 -5.04 8.87
N GLN A 5 5.98 -6.29 9.28
CA GLN A 5 7.26 -6.81 9.75
C GLN A 5 8.00 -7.38 8.56
N ILE A 6 9.23 -6.93 8.33
CA ILE A 6 10.09 -7.48 7.29
C ILE A 6 10.92 -8.65 7.85
N PRO A 7 11.46 -9.55 6.99
CA PRO A 7 12.08 -10.80 7.45
C PRO A 7 13.31 -10.64 8.35
N ASP A 8 14.01 -9.50 8.32
CA ASP A 8 15.12 -9.20 9.22
C ASP A 8 14.69 -8.88 10.67
N GLY A 9 13.38 -8.96 10.95
CA GLY A 9 12.78 -8.66 12.25
C GLY A 9 12.44 -7.17 12.43
N GLY A 10 12.84 -6.31 11.50
CA GLY A 10 12.47 -4.91 11.47
C GLY A 10 10.99 -4.70 11.19
N THR A 11 10.47 -3.56 11.63
CA THR A 11 9.11 -3.13 11.34
C THR A 11 9.14 -1.87 10.48
N ARG A 12 8.22 -1.79 9.52
CA ARG A 12 7.93 -0.58 8.76
C ARG A 12 6.52 -0.14 9.10
N VAL A 13 6.38 1.10 9.55
CA VAL A 13 5.08 1.69 9.89
C VAL A 13 4.81 2.84 8.93
N TYR A 14 3.63 2.87 8.35
CA TYR A 14 3.21 3.86 7.36
C TYR A 14 1.98 4.59 7.87
N TYR A 15 2.05 5.91 7.95
CA TYR A 15 0.96 6.74 8.44
C TYR A 15 0.95 8.09 7.73
N GLN A 16 -0.23 8.69 7.66
CA GLN A 16 -0.36 10.08 7.20
C GLN A 16 -0.08 11.00 8.40
N GLU A 17 0.88 11.89 8.26
CA GLU A 17 1.15 12.93 9.26
C GLU A 17 0.25 14.16 9.04
N ASP A 18 0.27 15.10 9.98
CA ASP A 18 -0.59 16.31 9.94
C ASP A 18 -0.39 17.16 8.68
N SER A 19 0.79 17.09 8.04
CA SER A 19 1.05 17.76 6.76
C SER A 19 0.26 17.18 5.58
N GLY A 20 -0.32 15.99 5.75
CA GLY A 20 -0.98 15.20 4.71
C GLY A 20 -0.05 14.23 3.99
N SER A 21 1.27 14.30 4.21
CA SER A 21 2.23 13.35 3.62
C SER A 21 2.10 11.96 4.27
N ILE A 22 2.40 10.90 3.52
CA ILE A 22 2.58 9.56 4.11
C ILE A 22 4.06 9.38 4.45
N ILE A 23 4.30 9.10 5.73
CA ILE A 23 5.62 8.84 6.30
C ILE A 23 5.83 7.34 6.42
N GLU A 24 7.01 6.88 6.01
CA GLU A 24 7.55 5.58 6.41
C GLU A 24 8.43 5.76 7.64
N MET A 25 8.13 5.03 8.71
CA MET A 25 8.94 4.93 9.91
C MET A 25 9.61 3.55 9.96
N VAL A 26 10.93 3.55 10.13
CA VAL A 26 11.77 2.35 10.15
C VAL A 26 12.19 2.01 11.58
N ILE A 27 11.91 0.78 12.00
CA ILE A 27 12.25 0.25 13.33
C ILE A 27 13.09 -1.02 13.14
N THR A 28 14.24 -1.12 13.81
CA THR A 28 15.26 -2.16 13.54
C THR A 28 14.95 -3.54 14.12
N ASN A 29 14.15 -3.66 15.18
CA ASN A 29 13.71 -4.95 15.73
C ASN A 29 12.38 -4.82 16.52
N ALA A 30 11.75 -5.96 16.82
CA ALA A 30 10.53 -6.05 17.61
C ALA A 30 10.66 -5.28 18.95
N PHE A 31 9.57 -4.64 19.40
CA PHE A 31 9.48 -3.87 20.65
C PHE A 31 9.85 -4.66 21.94
N THR A 32 10.19 -5.94 21.82
CA THR A 32 10.51 -6.84 22.93
C THR A 32 11.96 -6.76 23.40
N MET A 33 12.89 -6.19 22.60
CA MET A 33 14.29 -5.99 23.02
C MET A 33 14.86 -4.72 22.37
N SER A 34 14.56 -3.55 22.94
CA SER A 34 15.11 -2.26 22.49
C SER A 34 14.89 -1.94 21.00
N GLY A 35 13.65 -2.05 20.51
CA GLY A 35 13.21 -1.44 19.24
C GLY A 35 13.74 -0.01 19.11
N VAL A 36 14.77 0.21 18.29
CA VAL A 36 15.33 1.55 18.07
C VAL A 36 14.70 2.13 16.83
N TYR A 37 14.03 3.27 17.00
CA TYR A 37 13.68 4.15 15.88
C TYR A 37 14.95 4.45 15.07
N LYS A 38 14.93 4.12 13.79
CA LYS A 38 16.08 4.35 12.90
C LYS A 38 15.93 5.67 12.17
N GLU A 39 14.82 5.83 11.46
CA GLU A 39 14.54 6.96 10.61
C GLU A 39 13.04 7.06 10.28
N SER A 40 12.64 8.26 9.86
CA SER A 40 11.35 8.56 9.24
C SER A 40 11.61 9.30 7.94
N THR A 41 10.94 8.91 6.87
CA THR A 41 11.06 9.55 5.56
C THR A 41 9.70 9.78 4.94
N VAL A 42 9.58 10.84 4.13
CA VAL A 42 8.40 11.08 3.31
C VAL A 42 8.38 10.06 2.18
N LEU A 43 7.48 9.08 2.26
CA LEU A 43 7.25 8.12 1.19
C LEU A 43 6.38 8.74 0.10
N VAL A 44 5.27 9.37 0.49
CA VAL A 44 4.32 10.00 -0.44
C VAL A 44 4.15 11.48 -0.08
N PRO A 45 4.42 12.41 -1.00
CA PRO A 45 4.19 13.83 -0.77
C PRO A 45 2.71 14.15 -0.52
N ALA A 46 2.43 15.12 0.35
CA ALA A 46 1.06 15.57 0.66
C ALA A 46 0.22 15.92 -0.58
N SER A 47 0.83 16.43 -1.65
CA SER A 47 0.13 16.78 -2.90
C SER A 47 -0.47 15.59 -3.64
N GLN A 48 -0.09 14.35 -3.28
CA GLN A 48 -0.55 13.13 -3.92
C GLN A 48 -1.49 12.31 -3.05
N VAL A 49 -1.74 12.71 -1.80
CA VAL A 49 -2.56 11.94 -0.86
C VAL A 49 -3.78 12.75 -0.45
N ARG A 50 -4.95 12.13 -0.47
CA ARG A 50 -6.16 12.72 0.10
C ARG A 50 -5.95 13.05 1.56
N SER A 51 -6.48 14.17 2.05
CA SER A 51 -6.52 14.38 3.50
C SER A 51 -7.32 13.25 4.18
N ASN A 52 -6.82 12.74 5.31
CA ASN A 52 -7.39 11.62 6.06
C ASN A 52 -7.60 10.36 5.19
N SER A 53 -6.60 10.04 4.37
CA SER A 53 -6.60 8.85 3.54
C SER A 53 -6.31 7.61 4.38
N PRO A 54 -7.11 6.53 4.30
CA PRO A 54 -6.69 5.26 4.87
C PRO A 54 -5.39 4.80 4.18
N VAL A 55 -4.53 4.14 4.95
CA VAL A 55 -3.23 3.63 4.48
C VAL A 55 -3.21 2.13 4.74
N ALA A 56 -3.05 1.33 3.70
CA ALA A 56 -2.90 -0.11 3.78
C ALA A 56 -1.55 -0.53 3.22
N VAL A 57 -0.97 -1.59 3.79
CA VAL A 57 0.39 -2.01 3.45
C VAL A 57 0.43 -3.52 3.31
N SER A 58 1.20 -4.01 2.35
CA SER A 58 1.46 -5.43 2.16
C SER A 58 2.93 -5.69 1.82
N LEU A 59 3.40 -6.89 2.12
CA LEU A 59 4.79 -7.31 1.95
C LEU A 59 4.85 -8.53 1.04
N VAL A 60 5.71 -8.46 0.02
CA VAL A 60 6.16 -9.63 -0.73
C VAL A 60 7.56 -9.99 -0.22
N ALA A 61 7.72 -11.22 0.26
CA ALA A 61 8.99 -11.75 0.73
C ALA A 61 9.23 -13.16 0.16
N ASP A 62 10.51 -13.50 0.01
CA ASP A 62 11.02 -14.83 -0.34
C ASP A 62 12.00 -15.28 0.74
N GLY A 63 11.57 -16.22 1.57
CA GLY A 63 12.30 -16.64 2.78
C GLY A 63 12.65 -15.45 3.68
N ASP A 64 13.95 -15.29 3.95
CA ASP A 64 14.49 -14.22 4.79
C ASP A 64 14.75 -12.90 4.04
N THR A 65 14.26 -12.78 2.79
CA THR A 65 14.45 -11.58 1.95
C THR A 65 13.11 -10.91 1.69
N PHE A 66 12.97 -9.63 2.02
CA PHE A 66 11.83 -8.84 1.53
C PHE A 66 12.14 -8.34 0.11
N LEU A 67 11.20 -8.58 -0.80
CA LEU A 67 11.33 -8.23 -2.22
C LEU A 67 10.64 -6.90 -2.51
N GLN A 68 9.40 -6.75 -2.01
CA GLN A 68 8.59 -5.58 -2.25
C GLN A 68 7.74 -5.21 -1.04
N VAL A 69 7.58 -3.91 -0.79
CA VAL A 69 6.60 -3.38 0.18
C VAL A 69 5.67 -2.44 -0.55
N HIS A 70 4.39 -2.77 -0.59
CA HIS A 70 3.38 -1.98 -1.28
C HIS A 70 2.54 -1.20 -0.27
N THR A 71 2.47 0.11 -0.46
CA THR A 71 1.66 1.05 0.32
C THR A 71 0.55 1.59 -0.58
N PHE A 72 -0.69 1.42 -0.13
CA PHE A 72 -1.90 1.83 -0.84
C PHE A 72 -2.62 2.92 -0.06
N PHE A 73 -3.19 3.86 -0.80
CA PHE A 73 -3.90 5.03 -0.28
C PHE A 73 -4.83 5.60 -1.36
N PHE A 74 -5.63 6.60 -1.02
CA PHE A 74 -6.39 7.41 -1.99
C PHE A 74 -5.72 8.74 -2.29
N SER A 75 -5.64 9.11 -3.57
CA SER A 75 -5.25 10.44 -4.04
C SER A 75 -6.33 11.50 -3.75
N PRO A 76 -6.04 12.80 -3.89
CA PRO A 76 -7.04 13.87 -3.72
C PRO A 76 -8.31 13.66 -4.55
N GLU A 77 -8.20 13.03 -5.72
CA GLU A 77 -9.29 12.68 -6.63
C GLU A 77 -10.03 11.38 -6.24
N ASN A 78 -9.72 10.80 -5.08
CA ASN A 78 -10.19 9.50 -4.61
C ASN A 78 -9.79 8.32 -5.51
N VAL A 79 -8.71 8.44 -6.28
CA VAL A 79 -8.15 7.32 -7.04
C VAL A 79 -7.32 6.44 -6.11
N LEU A 80 -7.60 5.13 -6.13
CA LEU A 80 -6.78 4.14 -5.45
C LEU A 80 -5.36 4.19 -6.03
N SER A 81 -4.43 4.59 -5.19
CA SER A 81 -3.05 4.89 -5.54
C SER A 81 -2.09 4.00 -4.78
N GLN A 82 -0.89 3.82 -5.34
CA GLN A 82 0.16 2.99 -4.78
C GLN A 82 1.53 3.65 -4.88
N TYR A 83 2.30 3.47 -3.82
CA TYR A 83 3.76 3.53 -3.82
C TYR A 83 4.27 2.16 -3.40
N TYR A 84 5.36 1.67 -3.99
CA TYR A 84 6.00 0.46 -3.52
C TYR A 84 7.52 0.55 -3.57
N TRP A 85 8.18 -0.06 -2.61
CA TRP A 85 9.61 -0.31 -2.67
C TRP A 85 9.85 -1.64 -3.41
N ASP A 86 10.85 -1.66 -4.27
CA ASP A 86 11.33 -2.84 -5.00
C ASP A 86 12.84 -3.02 -4.79
N SER A 87 13.29 -4.25 -4.55
CA SER A 87 14.70 -4.54 -4.27
C SER A 87 15.66 -4.23 -5.42
N VAL A 88 15.16 -4.13 -6.65
CA VAL A 88 15.96 -3.84 -7.85
C VAL A 88 15.80 -2.38 -8.27
N LEU A 89 14.58 -1.86 -8.27
CA LEU A 89 14.25 -0.54 -8.81
C LEU A 89 14.17 0.57 -7.74
N GLY A 90 14.17 0.22 -6.46
CA GLY A 90 13.94 1.15 -5.36
C GLY A 90 12.47 1.59 -5.29
N ILE A 91 12.22 2.81 -4.82
CA ILE A 91 10.84 3.33 -4.67
C ILE A 91 10.23 3.62 -6.04
N GLN A 92 9.06 3.03 -6.28
CA GLN A 92 8.19 3.23 -7.43
C GLN A 92 6.88 3.88 -6.96
N GLY A 93 6.34 4.81 -7.75
CA GLY A 93 5.10 5.49 -7.40
C GLY A 93 4.82 6.73 -8.24
N GLY A 94 3.76 7.44 -7.88
CA GLY A 94 3.33 8.67 -8.52
C GLY A 94 2.61 8.47 -9.86
N ALA A 95 2.26 9.59 -10.50
CA ALA A 95 1.41 9.60 -11.70
C ALA A 95 1.99 8.86 -12.92
N ASN A 96 3.31 8.65 -12.96
CA ASN A 96 3.98 7.98 -14.08
C ASN A 96 4.26 6.49 -13.83
N CYS A 97 3.84 5.95 -12.67
CA CYS A 97 4.02 4.53 -12.38
C CYS A 97 3.00 3.68 -13.15
N LEU A 98 3.37 3.25 -14.36
CA LEU A 98 2.50 2.48 -15.24
C LEU A 98 2.15 1.09 -14.68
N THR A 99 2.98 0.55 -13.78
CA THR A 99 2.76 -0.75 -13.11
C THR A 99 1.97 -0.65 -11.81
N CYS A 100 1.76 0.58 -11.30
CA CYS A 100 1.01 0.81 -10.06
C CYS A 100 -0.49 0.78 -10.33
N VAL A 101 -1.28 0.35 -9.33
CA VAL A 101 -2.76 0.41 -9.41
C VAL A 101 -3.28 1.83 -9.73
N THR A 102 -2.50 2.86 -9.42
CA THR A 102 -2.77 4.26 -9.75
C THR A 102 -3.11 4.46 -11.23
N SER A 103 -2.45 3.76 -12.14
CA SER A 103 -2.62 3.94 -13.60
C SER A 103 -3.97 3.45 -14.11
N GLU A 104 -4.66 2.61 -13.34
CA GLU A 104 -5.97 2.05 -13.70
C GLU A 104 -7.12 3.03 -13.44
N GLY A 105 -6.90 4.06 -12.61
CA GLY A 105 -7.92 5.04 -12.29
C GLY A 105 -9.11 4.49 -11.49
N PHE A 106 -8.92 3.44 -10.69
CA PHE A 106 -9.99 2.90 -9.84
C PHE A 106 -10.38 3.93 -8.77
N VAL A 107 -11.64 4.39 -8.82
CA VAL A 107 -12.14 5.43 -7.91
C VAL A 107 -12.84 4.81 -6.71
N GLY A 108 -12.44 5.20 -5.50
CA GLY A 108 -13.10 4.84 -4.25
C GLY A 108 -14.23 5.80 -3.88
N VAL A 109 -15.13 5.35 -3.00
CA VAL A 109 -16.13 6.23 -2.38
C VAL A 109 -15.43 7.28 -1.51
N ALA A 110 -15.82 8.54 -1.68
CA ALA A 110 -15.33 9.66 -0.88
C ALA A 110 -15.51 9.37 0.62
N ASP A 111 -14.55 9.80 1.43
CA ASP A 111 -14.52 9.66 2.89
C ASP A 111 -14.52 8.23 3.45
N SER A 112 -14.65 7.19 2.60
CA SER A 112 -14.49 5.81 3.02
C SER A 112 -13.10 5.60 3.63
N GLN A 113 -13.10 4.95 4.79
CA GLN A 113 -11.89 4.53 5.53
C GLN A 113 -11.60 3.03 5.33
N MET A 114 -12.41 2.34 4.53
CA MET A 114 -12.23 0.92 4.26
C MET A 114 -11.14 0.74 3.21
N LEU A 115 -9.98 0.23 3.65
CA LEU A 115 -8.87 -0.15 2.81
C LEU A 115 -8.10 -1.30 3.45
N TYR A 116 -7.84 -2.38 2.72
CA TYR A 116 -6.90 -3.42 3.12
C TYR A 116 -6.01 -3.82 1.95
N ALA A 117 -4.84 -4.39 2.26
CA ALA A 117 -3.92 -4.91 1.26
C ALA A 117 -3.41 -6.28 1.70
N ILE A 118 -3.36 -7.23 0.76
CA ILE A 118 -2.84 -8.58 0.97
C ILE A 118 -1.89 -8.88 -0.18
N ALA A 119 -0.74 -9.44 0.16
CA ALA A 119 0.21 -9.97 -0.80
C ALA A 119 0.42 -11.46 -0.54
N SER A 120 0.56 -12.24 -1.60
CA SER A 120 0.87 -13.67 -1.55
C SER A 120 2.05 -13.96 -2.47
N SER A 121 3.15 -14.44 -1.89
CA SER A 121 4.33 -14.96 -2.62
C SER A 121 4.18 -16.43 -3.02
N ALA A 122 3.02 -17.06 -2.76
CA ALA A 122 2.76 -18.45 -3.17
C ALA A 122 2.56 -18.61 -4.69
N THR A 123 2.48 -17.51 -5.44
CA THR A 123 2.39 -17.49 -6.91
C THR A 123 3.61 -16.81 -7.51
N SER A 124 3.97 -17.20 -8.73
CA SER A 124 5.01 -16.53 -9.52
C SER A 124 4.40 -16.04 -10.84
N PRO A 125 4.21 -14.73 -11.02
CA PRO A 125 4.55 -13.65 -10.09
C PRO A 125 3.61 -13.57 -8.86
N PRO A 126 3.99 -12.83 -7.80
CA PRO A 126 3.20 -12.66 -6.59
C PRO A 126 1.80 -12.11 -6.89
N THR A 127 0.83 -12.51 -6.06
CA THR A 127 -0.54 -11.98 -6.14
C THR A 127 -0.70 -10.84 -5.14
N LEU A 128 -1.18 -9.69 -5.62
CA LEU A 128 -1.57 -8.54 -4.81
C LEU A 128 -3.09 -8.37 -4.85
N ARG A 129 -3.68 -8.06 -3.70
CA ARG A 129 -5.11 -7.79 -3.53
C ARG A 129 -5.29 -6.55 -2.67
N VAL A 130 -6.13 -5.63 -3.11
CA VAL A 130 -6.44 -4.39 -2.40
C VAL A 130 -7.95 -4.23 -2.33
N GLY A 131 -8.50 -4.35 -1.14
CA GLY A 131 -9.94 -4.19 -0.94
C GLY A 131 -10.28 -2.77 -0.53
N PHE A 132 -11.34 -2.23 -1.13
CA PHE A 132 -11.83 -0.88 -0.90
C PHE A 132 -13.32 -0.78 -1.24
N VAL A 133 -13.97 0.34 -0.89
CA VAL A 133 -15.34 0.60 -1.37
C VAL A 133 -15.26 1.38 -2.67
N SER A 134 -15.58 0.73 -3.80
CA SER A 134 -15.54 1.35 -5.13
C SER A 134 -16.71 2.31 -5.34
N ALA A 135 -16.46 3.45 -5.99
CA ALA A 135 -17.51 4.36 -6.44
C ALA A 135 -18.48 3.71 -7.46
N GLY A 136 -18.02 2.71 -8.21
CA GLY A 136 -18.85 1.95 -9.15
C GLY A 136 -19.73 0.86 -8.50
N SER A 137 -19.50 0.55 -7.23
CA SER A 137 -20.29 -0.41 -6.45
C SER A 137 -20.35 0.03 -4.99
N PRO A 138 -21.02 1.17 -4.72
CA PRO A 138 -21.10 1.70 -3.36
C PRO A 138 -21.84 0.70 -2.45
N ASN A 139 -21.49 0.71 -1.16
CA ASN A 139 -22.04 -0.16 -0.10
C ASN A 139 -21.61 -1.64 -0.16
N THR A 140 -20.65 -2.00 -1.00
CA THR A 140 -19.92 -3.28 -0.90
C THR A 140 -18.42 -3.05 -0.99
N ILE A 141 -17.65 -4.08 -0.66
CA ILE A 141 -16.20 -4.11 -0.87
C ILE A 141 -15.96 -4.57 -2.32
N SER A 142 -15.12 -3.84 -3.03
CA SER A 142 -14.49 -4.28 -4.27
C SER A 142 -13.03 -4.61 -4.01
N GLU A 143 -12.47 -5.54 -4.76
CA GLU A 143 -11.06 -5.89 -4.68
C GLU A 143 -10.36 -5.63 -6.01
N ALA A 144 -9.31 -4.81 -5.97
CA ALA A 144 -8.36 -4.67 -7.05
C ALA A 144 -7.30 -5.78 -6.91
N VAL A 145 -7.09 -6.55 -7.98
CA VAL A 145 -6.23 -7.74 -7.98
C VAL A 145 -5.19 -7.64 -9.09
N ASN A 146 -3.95 -7.97 -8.75
CA ASN A 146 -2.86 -8.17 -9.69
C ASN A 146 -2.24 -9.56 -9.49
N THR A 147 -2.21 -10.37 -10.53
CA THR A 147 -1.60 -11.73 -10.52
C THR A 147 -0.43 -11.83 -11.50
N GLY A 148 0.29 -10.73 -11.74
CA GLY A 148 1.39 -10.68 -12.71
C GLY A 148 1.16 -9.95 -14.01
N GLY A 149 0.04 -9.26 -14.12
CA GLY A 149 -0.39 -8.58 -15.34
C GLY A 149 -0.93 -7.19 -15.03
N ALA A 150 -1.90 -6.77 -15.83
CA ALA A 150 -2.69 -5.59 -15.50
C ALA A 150 -3.52 -5.83 -14.23
N TRP A 151 -3.85 -4.74 -13.54
CA TRP A 151 -4.78 -4.82 -12.44
C TRP A 151 -6.21 -5.00 -12.96
N SER A 152 -7.04 -5.66 -12.18
CA SER A 152 -8.47 -5.80 -12.45
C SER A 152 -9.25 -5.53 -11.18
N VAL A 153 -10.50 -5.08 -11.29
CA VAL A 153 -11.36 -4.83 -10.13
C VAL A 153 -12.68 -5.58 -10.25
N ALA A 154 -13.10 -6.21 -9.15
CA ALA A 154 -14.40 -6.87 -9.04
C ALA A 154 -15.02 -6.61 -7.67
N SER A 155 -16.35 -6.51 -7.62
CA SER A 155 -17.09 -6.37 -6.37
C SER A 155 -17.29 -7.73 -5.70
N LEU A 156 -17.13 -7.77 -4.38
CA LEU A 156 -17.53 -8.92 -3.55
C LEU A 156 -19.05 -8.90 -3.46
N SER A 157 -19.72 -9.61 -4.35
CA SER A 157 -21.14 -9.93 -4.22
C SER A 157 -21.28 -11.29 -3.54
N THR A 158 -22.16 -11.38 -2.55
CA THR A 158 -22.65 -12.65 -2.00
C THR A 158 -23.43 -13.43 -3.03
#